data_AF-A0A644YEJ7-F1
#
_entry.id   AF-A0A644YEJ7-F1
#
_cell.length_a   1.000
_cell.length_b   1.000
_cell.length_c   1.000
_cell.angle_alpha   90.00
_cell.angle_beta   90.00
_cell.angle_gamma   90.00
#
_symmetry.space_group_name_H-M   'P 1'
#
loop_
_entity.id
_entity.type
_entity.pdbx_description
1 polymer ?
#
loop_
_entity_poly.entity_id
_entity_poly.type
_entity_poly.pdbx_seq_one_letter_code
_entity_poly.pdbx_strand_id
1 'polypeptide(L)'
;MGSPASVHKVVEALHRDYPDMVVDGEMQVNVALNKDFRDEKFPFTKLKGKNVNTLIFPNLSSANTAYKLLLESGVGDIIGPIQMGLNKPVHILDVGMSVRDIVNMTVIAVIDAIVEENISVNKLKRVE
;
A
#
# COMPACT_ATOMS: atom_id res chain seq x y z
N MET A 1 -4.57 11.74 -15.56
CA MET A 1 -4.51 11.25 -14.16
C MET A 1 -3.30 10.35 -14.03
N GLY A 2 -2.46 10.55 -13.01
CA GLY A 2 -1.28 9.71 -12.76
C GLY A 2 0.02 10.10 -13.48
N SER A 3 0.22 11.39 -13.79
CA SER A 3 1.51 11.89 -14.30
C SER A 3 2.55 12.01 -13.18
N PRO A 4 3.86 12.05 -13.50
CA PRO A 4 4.92 12.31 -12.50
C PRO A 4 4.65 13.58 -11.69
N ALA A 5 4.23 14.67 -12.35
CA ALA A 5 3.88 15.91 -11.68
C ALA A 5 2.70 15.78 -10.68
N SER A 6 1.78 14.85 -10.91
CA SER A 6 0.68 14.57 -9.98
C SER A 6 1.18 13.82 -8.75
N VAL A 7 2.09 12.87 -8.92
CA VAL A 7 2.69 12.12 -7.82
C VAL A 7 3.54 13.04 -6.96
N HIS A 8 4.34 13.90 -7.58
CA HIS A 8 5.16 14.90 -6.89
C HIS A 8 4.32 15.77 -5.94
N LYS A 9 3.18 16.29 -6.41
CA LYS A 9 2.25 17.08 -5.59
C LYS A 9 1.68 16.31 -4.40
N VAL A 10 1.41 15.01 -4.57
CA VAL A 10 0.93 14.16 -3.48
C VAL A 10 2.03 13.93 -2.44
N VAL A 11 3.25 13.65 -2.87
CA VAL A 11 4.41 13.49 -1.97
C VAL A 11 4.69 14.78 -1.20
N GLU A 12 4.65 15.93 -1.88
CA GLU A 12 4.80 17.25 -1.24
C GLU A 12 3.71 17.48 -0.17
N ALA A 13 2.45 17.15 -0.47
CA ALA A 13 1.36 17.24 0.50
C ALA A 13 1.58 16.28 1.69
N LEU A 14 1.99 15.03 1.44
CA LEU A 14 2.29 14.07 2.52
C LEU A 14 3.45 14.53 3.39
N HIS A 15 4.51 15.11 2.81
CA HIS A 15 5.62 15.63 3.60
C HIS A 15 5.25 16.83 4.46
N ARG A 16 4.30 17.65 4.01
CA ARG A 16 3.80 18.80 4.75
C ARG A 16 2.82 18.40 5.85
N ASP A 17 1.85 17.55 5.50
CA ASP A 17 0.71 17.24 6.36
C ASP A 17 1.04 16.08 7.34
N TYR A 18 1.97 15.19 6.96
CA TYR A 18 2.44 14.05 7.76
C TYR A 18 3.99 13.97 7.75
N PRO A 19 4.69 14.91 8.40
CA PRO A 19 6.15 15.04 8.29
C PRO A 19 6.94 13.81 8.79
N ASP A 20 6.39 13.09 9.76
CA ASP A 20 6.99 11.86 10.32
C ASP A 20 6.77 10.62 9.44
N MET A 21 5.88 10.70 8.44
CA MET A 21 5.65 9.59 7.52
C MET A 21 6.87 9.37 6.63
N VAL A 22 7.33 8.13 6.60
CA VAL A 22 8.44 7.68 5.75
C VAL A 22 7.91 7.32 4.38
N VAL A 23 7.70 8.34 3.55
CA VAL A 23 7.21 8.21 2.18
C VAL A 23 8.06 9.07 1.26
N ASP A 24 8.29 8.61 0.04
CA ASP A 24 9.01 9.39 -0.96
C ASP A 24 8.62 8.96 -2.39
N GLY A 25 8.89 9.84 -3.34
CA GLY A 25 8.59 9.64 -4.75
C GLY A 25 8.47 10.98 -5.49
N GLU A 26 8.17 10.96 -6.78
CA GLU A 26 8.04 9.81 -7.67
C GLU A 26 9.34 8.99 -7.78
N MET A 27 9.21 7.67 -7.94
CA MET A 27 10.37 6.79 -8.05
C MET A 27 10.03 5.56 -8.91
N GLN A 28 10.99 5.13 -9.72
CA GLN A 28 10.85 3.87 -10.45
C GLN A 28 11.03 2.67 -9.50
N VAL A 29 10.30 1.58 -9.74
CA VAL A 29 10.27 0.41 -8.85
C VAL A 29 11.66 -0.22 -8.65
N ASN A 30 12.45 -0.30 -9.71
CA ASN A 30 13.82 -0.82 -9.65
C ASN A 30 14.73 0.02 -8.74
N VAL A 31 14.54 1.34 -8.72
CA VAL A 31 15.27 2.25 -7.81
C VAL A 31 14.74 2.09 -6.39
N ALA A 32 13.42 2.05 -6.20
CA ALA A 32 12.81 1.92 -4.87
C ALA A 32 13.26 0.65 -4.14
N LEU A 33 13.31 -0.48 -4.86
CA LEU A 33 13.67 -1.79 -4.30
C LEU A 33 15.19 -2.02 -4.20
N ASN A 34 16.01 -1.31 -4.95
CA ASN A 34 17.47 -1.38 -4.83
C ASN A 34 17.99 -0.33 -3.84
N LYS A 35 18.08 -0.72 -2.57
CA LYS A 35 18.51 0.15 -1.47
C LYS A 35 19.87 0.79 -1.71
N ASP A 36 20.88 0.02 -2.09
CA ASP A 36 22.25 0.51 -2.23
C ASP A 36 22.32 1.56 -3.34
N PHE A 37 21.72 1.27 -4.49
CA PHE A 37 21.64 2.21 -5.61
C PHE A 37 20.86 3.47 -5.24
N ARG A 38 19.72 3.32 -4.57
CA ARG A 38 18.88 4.45 -4.16
C ARG A 38 19.59 5.35 -3.16
N ASP A 39 20.23 4.77 -2.14
CA ASP A 39 20.87 5.53 -1.07
C ASP A 39 22.14 6.26 -1.58
N GLU A 40 22.81 5.70 -2.60
CA GLU A 40 23.93 6.35 -3.31
C GLU A 40 23.45 7.51 -4.21
N LYS A 41 22.44 7.25 -5.06
CA LYS A 41 22.00 8.23 -6.07
C LYS A 41 21.05 9.29 -5.53
N PHE A 42 20.26 8.94 -4.52
CA PHE A 42 19.22 9.80 -3.95
C PHE A 42 19.37 9.91 -2.43
N PRO A 43 20.53 10.39 -1.90
CA PRO A 43 20.81 10.41 -0.47
C PRO A 43 19.90 11.39 0.31
N PHE A 44 19.13 12.21 -0.38
CA PHE A 44 18.16 13.15 0.19
C PHE A 44 16.79 12.49 0.47
N THR A 45 16.57 11.26 0.01
CA THR A 45 15.28 10.59 0.19
C THR A 45 14.98 10.28 1.65
N LYS A 46 13.71 10.43 2.06
CA LYS A 46 13.25 9.97 3.40
C LYS A 46 13.36 8.45 3.57
N LEU A 47 13.53 7.71 2.47
CA LEU A 47 13.71 6.25 2.46
C LEU A 47 15.15 5.82 2.77
N LYS A 48 16.10 6.76 2.90
CA LYS A 48 17.52 6.43 3.08
C LYS A 48 17.74 5.51 4.29
N GLY A 49 18.50 4.43 4.08
CA GLY A 49 18.78 3.44 5.11
C GLY A 49 17.61 2.51 5.42
N LYS A 50 16.44 2.68 4.79
CA LYS A 50 15.23 1.87 5.03
C LYS A 50 14.95 0.93 3.86
N ASN A 51 14.22 -0.15 4.16
CA ASN A 51 13.74 -1.07 3.14
C ASN A 51 12.35 -0.63 2.71
N VAL A 52 12.09 -0.60 1.40
CA VAL A 52 10.76 -0.31 0.86
C VAL A 52 9.90 -1.56 1.00
N ASN A 53 8.72 -1.39 1.58
CA ASN A 53 7.73 -2.44 1.80
C ASN A 53 6.37 -2.14 1.17
N THR A 54 6.15 -0.89 0.74
CA THR A 54 4.87 -0.43 0.17
C THR A 54 5.13 0.32 -1.13
N LEU A 55 4.37 -0.03 -2.17
CA LEU A 55 4.38 0.65 -3.46
C LEU A 55 3.03 1.30 -3.70
N ILE A 56 3.01 2.63 -3.87
CA ILE A 56 1.81 3.40 -4.19
C ILE A 56 1.83 3.72 -5.68
N PHE A 57 0.76 3.34 -6.38
CA PHE A 57 0.66 3.49 -7.83
C PHE A 57 -0.14 4.75 -8.19
N PRO A 58 0.23 5.43 -9.29
CA PRO A 58 -0.39 6.70 -9.69
C PRO A 58 -1.83 6.55 -10.22
N ASN A 59 -2.24 5.35 -10.59
CA ASN A 59 -3.59 5.05 -11.06
C ASN A 59 -3.92 3.55 -10.97
N LEU A 60 -5.21 3.24 -11.03
CA LEU A 60 -5.74 1.87 -10.94
C LEU A 60 -5.17 0.93 -12.00
N SER A 61 -4.99 1.40 -13.24
CA SER A 61 -4.47 0.56 -14.33
C SER A 61 -3.05 0.09 -14.04
N SER A 62 -2.16 0.99 -13.61
CA SER A 62 -0.79 0.65 -13.25
C SER A 62 -0.71 -0.29 -12.03
N ALA A 63 -1.55 -0.06 -11.01
CA ALA A 63 -1.66 -0.91 -9.84
C ALA A 63 -2.13 -2.33 -10.22
N ASN A 64 -3.22 -2.42 -10.98
CA ASN A 64 -3.82 -3.68 -11.38
C ASN A 64 -2.90 -4.49 -12.30
N THR A 65 -2.22 -3.84 -13.25
CA THR A 65 -1.23 -4.51 -14.10
C THR A 65 -0.07 -5.06 -13.27
N ALA A 66 0.52 -4.27 -12.37
CA ALA A 66 1.62 -4.73 -11.53
C ALA A 66 1.19 -5.87 -10.61
N TYR A 67 0.04 -5.73 -9.95
CA TYR A 67 -0.54 -6.76 -9.09
C TYR A 67 -0.78 -8.08 -9.83
N LYS A 68 -1.41 -8.04 -11.00
CA LYS A 68 -1.68 -9.24 -11.80
C LYS A 68 -0.39 -9.88 -12.32
N LEU A 69 0.59 -9.08 -12.73
CA LEU A 69 1.89 -9.61 -13.14
C LEU A 69 2.58 -10.36 -11.99
N LEU A 70 2.53 -9.83 -10.76
CA LEU A 70 3.07 -10.52 -9.58
C LEU A 70 2.31 -11.82 -9.28
N LEU A 71 0.98 -11.80 -9.42
CA LEU A 71 0.12 -12.97 -9.25
C LEU A 71 0.45 -14.09 -10.25
N GLU A 72 0.48 -13.77 -11.53
CA GLU A 72 0.76 -14.74 -12.59
C GLU A 72 2.21 -15.22 -12.57
N SER A 73 3.14 -14.40 -12.05
CA SER A 73 4.55 -14.80 -11.92
C SER A 73 4.79 -15.78 -10.77
N GLY A 74 3.80 -16.00 -9.88
CA GLY A 74 3.91 -16.94 -8.76
C GLY A 74 4.97 -16.57 -7.72
N VAL A 75 5.33 -15.28 -7.61
CA VAL A 75 6.46 -14.80 -6.78
C VAL A 75 6.09 -14.72 -5.28
N GLY A 76 4.99 -15.34 -4.88
CA GLY A 76 4.57 -15.46 -3.48
C GLY A 76 3.07 -15.66 -3.34
N ASP A 77 2.63 -15.83 -2.10
CA ASP A 77 1.20 -15.83 -1.78
C ASP A 77 0.66 -14.41 -1.83
N ILE A 78 -0.46 -14.24 -2.51
CA ILE A 78 -1.12 -12.94 -2.66
C ILE A 78 -2.48 -13.00 -1.97
N ILE A 79 -2.70 -12.03 -1.08
CA ILE A 79 -3.96 -11.87 -0.35
C ILE A 79 -4.58 -10.55 -0.82
N GLY A 80 -5.79 -10.62 -1.35
CA GLY A 80 -6.54 -9.43 -1.76
C GLY A 80 -7.57 -9.70 -2.84
N PRO A 81 -8.26 -8.65 -3.31
CA PRO A 81 -8.07 -7.24 -2.93
C PRO A 81 -8.62 -6.91 -1.53
N ILE A 82 -7.84 -6.17 -0.73
CA ILE A 82 -8.29 -5.66 0.58
C ILE A 82 -8.89 -4.27 0.39
N GLN A 83 -10.11 -4.09 0.87
CA GLN A 83 -10.82 -2.81 0.79
C GLN A 83 -10.55 -1.98 2.05
N MET A 84 -10.16 -0.73 1.86
CA MET A 84 -9.82 0.19 2.93
C MET A 84 -10.62 1.50 2.81
N GLY A 85 -10.76 2.20 3.92
CA GLY A 85 -11.41 3.53 3.98
C GLY A 85 -12.94 3.51 4.12
N LEU A 86 -13.56 2.34 4.27
CA LEU A 86 -14.99 2.22 4.56
C LEU A 86 -15.29 2.43 6.06
N ASN A 87 -16.54 2.78 6.38
CA ASN A 87 -17.02 2.93 7.76
C ASN A 87 -17.22 1.60 8.50
N LYS A 88 -17.20 0.49 7.76
CA LYS A 88 -17.37 -0.88 8.28
C LYS A 88 -16.44 -1.82 7.50
N PRO A 89 -15.96 -2.90 8.15
CA PRO A 89 -15.08 -3.90 7.53
C PRO A 89 -15.86 -4.72 6.52
N VAL A 90 -15.84 -4.27 5.26
CA VAL A 90 -16.51 -4.94 4.14
C VAL A 90 -15.45 -5.23 3.09
N HIS A 91 -15.44 -6.46 2.59
CA HIS A 91 -14.60 -6.87 1.48
C HIS A 91 -15.45 -7.57 0.43
N ILE A 92 -15.22 -7.23 -0.85
CA ILE A 92 -15.88 -7.84 -2.00
C ILE A 92 -14.91 -8.87 -2.59
N LEU A 93 -15.40 -10.09 -2.73
CA LEU A 93 -14.66 -11.21 -3.29
C LEU A 93 -14.98 -11.34 -4.79
N ASP A 94 -14.01 -11.84 -5.57
CA ASP A 94 -14.20 -12.16 -6.98
C ASP A 94 -14.70 -13.61 -7.15
N VAL A 95 -15.45 -13.87 -8.21
CA VAL A 95 -16.07 -15.18 -8.51
C VAL A 95 -15.01 -16.27 -8.76
N GLY A 96 -13.78 -15.88 -9.11
CA GLY A 96 -12.66 -16.79 -9.34
C GLY A 96 -11.78 -17.10 -8.12
N MET A 97 -12.10 -16.57 -6.93
CA MET A 97 -11.25 -16.76 -5.74
C MET A 97 -11.28 -18.21 -5.23
N SER A 98 -10.14 -18.70 -4.77
CA SER A 98 -10.05 -20.05 -4.19
C SER A 98 -10.70 -20.09 -2.81
N VAL A 99 -11.04 -21.30 -2.33
CA VAL A 99 -11.53 -21.49 -0.95
C VAL A 99 -10.55 -20.93 0.08
N ARG A 100 -9.24 -21.07 -0.16
CA ARG A 100 -8.20 -20.52 0.72
C ARG A 100 -8.28 -19.00 0.78
N ASP A 101 -8.49 -18.34 -0.36
CA ASP A 101 -8.58 -16.88 -0.40
C ASP A 101 -9.83 -16.38 0.32
N ILE A 102 -10.96 -17.09 0.19
CA ILE A 102 -12.20 -16.78 0.94
C ILE A 102 -11.94 -16.86 2.45
N VAL A 103 -11.27 -17.92 2.92
CA VAL A 103 -10.91 -18.07 4.34
C VAL A 103 -9.97 -16.95 4.79
N ASN A 104 -8.92 -16.66 4.02
CA ASN A 104 -7.98 -15.59 4.31
C ASN A 104 -8.69 -14.22 4.40
N MET A 105 -9.55 -13.90 3.44
CA MET A 105 -10.30 -12.65 3.44
C MET A 105 -11.32 -12.56 4.58
N THR A 106 -11.88 -13.69 5.01
CA THR A 106 -12.73 -13.74 6.20
C THR A 106 -11.92 -13.39 7.46
N VAL A 107 -10.70 -13.92 7.58
CA VAL A 107 -9.78 -13.58 8.68
C VAL A 107 -9.45 -12.08 8.66
N ILE A 108 -9.14 -11.51 7.49
CA ILE A 108 -8.90 -10.07 7.35
C ILE A 108 -10.14 -9.26 7.78
N ALA A 109 -11.34 -9.64 7.33
CA ALA A 109 -12.58 -8.94 7.71
C ALA A 109 -12.81 -8.92 9.24
N VAL A 110 -12.50 -10.05 9.91
CA VAL A 110 -12.61 -10.16 11.37
C VAL A 110 -11.57 -9.28 12.06
N ILE A 111 -10.33 -9.28 11.58
CA ILE A 111 -9.27 -8.42 12.12
C ILE A 111 -9.65 -6.94 11.97
N ASP A 112 -10.13 -6.53 10.80
CA ASP A 112 -10.57 -5.16 10.55
C ASP A 112 -11.73 -4.76 11.48
N ALA A 113 -12.67 -5.67 11.74
CA ALA A 113 -13.75 -5.44 12.70
C ALA A 113 -13.23 -5.21 14.13
N ILE A 114 -12.28 -6.04 14.57
CA ILE A 114 -11.65 -5.92 15.90
C ILE A 114 -10.87 -4.60 16.00
N VAL A 115 -10.13 -4.22 14.96
CA VAL A 115 -9.38 -2.95 14.92
C VAL A 115 -10.33 -1.76 14.97
N GLU A 116 -11.41 -1.77 14.20
CA GLU A 116 -12.42 -0.71 14.17
C GLU A 116 -13.15 -0.56 15.52
N GLU A 117 -13.47 -1.68 16.17
CA GLU A 117 -14.03 -1.67 17.53
C GLU A 117 -13.04 -1.08 18.53
N ASN A 118 -11.77 -1.50 18.49
CA ASN A 118 -10.74 -0.98 19.39
C ASN A 118 -10.50 0.53 19.19
N ILE A 119 -10.51 1.01 17.95
CA ILE A 119 -10.42 2.45 17.64
C ILE A 119 -11.60 3.20 18.24
N SER A 120 -12.82 2.67 18.06
CA SER A 120 -14.05 3.27 18.56
C SER A 120 -14.12 3.30 20.10
N VAL A 121 -13.73 2.20 20.76
CA VAL A 121 -13.80 2.03 22.21
C VAL A 121 -12.66 2.77 22.92
N ASN A 122 -11.42 2.64 22.43
CA ASN A 122 -10.23 3.19 23.09
C ASN A 122 -9.89 4.62 22.64
N LYS A 123 -10.70 5.24 21.76
CA LYS A 123 -10.41 6.55 21.12
C LYS A 123 -8.99 6.63 20.54
N LEU A 124 -8.47 5.49 20.07
CA LEU A 124 -7.18 5.47 19.39
C LEU A 124 -7.34 6.26 18.10
N LYS A 125 -6.41 7.18 17.82
CA LYS A 125 -6.41 7.84 16.51
C LYS A 125 -6.14 6.78 15.45
N ARG A 126 -6.95 6.77 14.39
CA ARG A 126 -6.61 6.04 13.17
C ARG A 126 -5.22 6.55 12.74
N VAL A 127 -4.30 5.64 12.45
CA VAL A 127 -3.05 6.04 11.81
C VAL A 127 -3.47 6.48 10.41
N GLU A 128 -3.59 7.80 10.22
CA GLU A 128 -3.86 8.43 8.93
C GLU A 128 -2.65 8.34 8.00
#